data_AF-A0A1E3J0K7-F1
#
_entry.id   AF-A0A1E3J0K7-F1
#
_cell.length_a   1.000
_cell.length_b   1.000
_cell.length_c   1.000
_cell.angle_alpha   90.00
_cell.angle_beta   90.00
_cell.angle_gamma   90.00
#
_symmetry.space_group_name_H-M   'P 1'
#
loop_
_entity.id
_entity.type
_entity.pdbx_description
1 polymer ?
#
loop_
_entity_poly.entity_id
_entity_poly.type
_entity_poly.pdbx_seq_one_letter_code
_entity_poly.pdbx_strand_id
1 'polypeptide(L)'
;MLFSLASILSFLALSSLASPVAKPRSQIAKRSSNLRIKAYADGQCLTGAGGKWGIGTELTYGDCDSAPTWTVNSTAGSIGSIIMEPANITPQLALDAGDGTTNNEKLTLQKSSPGLFQQTWLYTEDNRIALTGGDNVSSVTEEYQCVDHGDDGPQTYQCFTGNTNQSE
;
A
#
# COMPACT_ATOMS: atom_id res chain seq x y z
N MET A 1 3.83 -69.50 41.72
CA MET A 1 3.68 -68.10 42.19
C MET A 1 3.79 -67.22 40.95
N LEU A 2 2.73 -66.47 40.66
CA LEU A 2 2.61 -65.54 39.52
C LEU A 2 3.12 -64.13 39.88
N PHE A 3 3.23 -63.29 38.84
CA PHE A 3 3.41 -61.82 38.79
C PHE A 3 4.86 -61.33 38.79
N SER A 4 5.30 -60.35 38.00
CA SER A 4 4.81 -59.66 36.79
C SER A 4 5.97 -58.77 36.32
N LEU A 5 6.26 -58.71 35.02
CA LEU A 5 7.13 -57.67 34.45
C LEU A 5 6.37 -56.34 34.49
N ALA A 6 6.98 -55.29 35.06
CA ALA A 6 6.50 -53.92 34.92
C ALA A 6 7.51 -53.11 34.09
N SER A 7 7.11 -52.87 32.84
CA SER A 7 7.74 -52.01 31.85
C SER A 7 7.47 -50.54 32.21
N ILE A 8 8.51 -49.69 32.23
CA ILE A 8 8.34 -48.24 32.42
C ILE A 8 8.67 -47.55 31.10
N LEU A 9 7.62 -47.23 30.35
CA LEU A 9 7.67 -46.46 29.12
C LEU A 9 7.71 -44.96 29.48
N SER A 10 8.85 -44.30 29.25
CA SER A 10 8.97 -42.83 29.41
C SER A 10 8.32 -42.13 28.22
N PHE A 11 7.20 -41.46 28.45
CA PHE A 11 6.59 -40.56 27.48
C PHE A 11 7.23 -39.16 27.60
N LEU A 12 8.06 -38.78 26.62
CA LEU A 12 8.42 -37.38 26.39
C LEU A 12 7.22 -36.67 25.76
N ALA A 13 6.58 -35.79 26.52
CA ALA A 13 5.58 -34.86 25.99
C ALA A 13 6.31 -33.68 25.30
N LEU A 14 6.30 -33.64 23.97
CA LEU A 14 6.66 -32.44 23.21
C LEU A 14 5.47 -31.48 23.24
N SER A 15 5.55 -30.43 24.05
CA SER A 15 4.64 -29.28 24.01
C SER A 15 5.03 -28.35 22.85
N SER A 16 4.46 -28.61 21.67
CA SER A 16 4.50 -27.68 20.53
C SER A 16 3.61 -26.47 20.82
N LEU A 17 4.21 -25.34 21.21
CA LEU A 17 3.58 -24.03 21.18
C LEU A 17 3.42 -23.59 19.71
N ALA A 18 2.42 -24.11 19.03
CA ALA A 18 1.97 -23.55 17.77
C ALA A 18 1.33 -22.19 18.06
N SER A 19 2.10 -21.12 17.82
CA SER A 19 1.53 -19.77 17.81
C SER A 19 0.41 -19.72 16.76
N PRO A 20 -0.76 -19.14 17.07
CA PRO A 20 -1.79 -18.95 16.05
C PRO A 20 -1.21 -17.98 15.02
N VAL A 21 -0.89 -18.49 13.83
CA VAL A 21 -0.68 -17.67 12.64
C VAL A 21 -1.95 -16.83 12.49
N ALA A 22 -1.86 -15.53 12.78
CA ALA A 22 -2.94 -14.61 12.50
C ALA A 22 -3.25 -14.73 11.02
N LYS A 23 -4.43 -15.28 10.69
CA LYS A 23 -4.90 -15.30 9.31
C LYS A 23 -4.91 -13.84 8.83
N PRO A 24 -4.32 -13.50 7.66
CA PRO A 24 -4.47 -12.17 7.12
C PRO A 24 -5.97 -11.92 6.98
N ARG A 25 -6.46 -10.99 7.79
CA ARG A 25 -7.85 -10.56 7.74
C ARG A 25 -7.98 -9.82 6.42
N SER A 26 -8.40 -10.52 5.37
CA SER A 26 -8.93 -9.88 4.18
C SER A 26 -10.21 -9.15 4.62
N GLN A 27 -10.02 -7.97 5.21
CA GLN A 27 -11.11 -7.03 5.34
C GLN A 27 -11.45 -6.67 3.90
N ILE A 28 -12.69 -6.93 3.50
CA ILE A 28 -13.23 -6.38 2.26
C ILE A 28 -13.06 -4.86 2.39
N ALA A 29 -12.02 -4.34 1.77
CA ALA A 29 -11.66 -2.93 1.86
C ALA A 29 -12.78 -2.14 1.21
N LYS A 30 -13.36 -1.18 1.95
CA LYS A 30 -14.30 -0.25 1.35
C LYS A 30 -13.53 0.56 0.31
N ARG A 31 -13.95 0.46 -0.95
CA ARG A 31 -13.45 1.31 -2.02
C ARG A 31 -14.29 2.57 -2.09
N SER A 32 -13.62 3.71 -2.21
CA SER A 32 -14.25 4.99 -2.50
C SER A 32 -13.75 5.49 -3.84
N SER A 33 -14.68 5.89 -4.70
CA SER A 33 -14.42 6.42 -6.04
C SER A 33 -14.62 7.93 -6.07
N ASN A 34 -14.18 8.58 -7.14
CA ASN A 34 -14.28 10.03 -7.33
C ASN A 34 -13.52 10.84 -6.27
N LEU A 35 -12.43 10.29 -5.71
CA LEU A 35 -11.58 10.98 -4.73
C LEU A 35 -10.37 11.63 -5.41
N ARG A 36 -9.88 12.73 -4.85
CA ARG A 36 -8.60 13.32 -5.22
C ARG A 36 -7.59 12.99 -4.12
N ILE A 37 -6.37 12.66 -4.50
CA ILE A 37 -5.24 12.43 -3.58
C ILE A 37 -4.52 13.76 -3.46
N LYS A 38 -4.42 14.32 -2.24
CA LYS A 38 -4.00 15.70 -2.04
C LYS A 38 -2.87 15.76 -1.03
N ALA A 39 -1.69 16.18 -1.48
CA ALA A 39 -0.56 16.38 -0.60
C ALA A 39 -0.92 17.38 0.50
N TYR A 40 -0.67 17.00 1.75
CA TYR A 40 -0.82 17.90 2.88
C TYR A 40 0.19 19.05 2.85
N ALA A 41 1.38 18.81 2.28
CA ALA A 41 2.50 19.76 2.22
C ALA A 41 2.10 21.14 1.67
N ASP A 42 1.35 21.17 0.58
CA ASP A 42 0.97 22.41 -0.12
C ASP A 42 -0.48 22.43 -0.61
N GLY A 43 -1.24 21.36 -0.38
CA GLY A 43 -2.64 21.25 -0.78
C GLY A 43 -2.87 20.96 -2.27
N GLN A 44 -1.81 20.66 -3.02
CA GLN A 44 -1.93 20.25 -4.43
C GLN A 44 -2.36 18.78 -4.55
N CYS A 45 -2.97 18.44 -5.68
CA CYS A 45 -3.46 17.09 -5.93
C CYS A 45 -2.58 16.34 -6.93
N LEU A 46 -2.45 15.04 -6.71
CA LEU A 46 -1.74 14.13 -7.58
C LEU A 46 -2.38 14.13 -8.98
N THR A 47 -1.59 14.52 -9.98
CA THR A 47 -2.01 14.71 -11.37
C THR A 47 -0.93 14.21 -12.32
N GLY A 48 -1.22 14.14 -13.62
CA GLY A 48 -0.31 13.65 -14.65
C GLY A 48 0.50 14.80 -15.21
N ALA A 49 1.79 14.59 -15.39
CA ALA A 49 2.69 15.62 -15.90
C ALA A 49 2.21 16.16 -17.26
N GLY A 50 2.11 17.49 -17.36
CA GLY A 50 1.59 18.17 -18.55
C GLY A 50 0.11 17.87 -18.87
N GLY A 51 -0.67 17.41 -17.89
CA GLY A 51 -2.10 17.08 -18.06
C GLY A 51 -2.34 15.84 -18.92
N LYS A 52 -1.35 14.95 -19.03
CA LYS A 52 -1.42 13.71 -19.81
C LYS A 52 -1.97 12.56 -18.97
N TRP A 53 -2.62 11.60 -19.65
CA TRP A 53 -3.29 10.47 -19.01
C TRP A 53 -3.11 9.22 -19.87
N GLY A 54 -2.13 8.39 -19.52
CA GLY A 54 -1.81 7.18 -20.27
C GLY A 54 -0.71 6.37 -19.61
N ILE A 55 -0.52 5.14 -20.08
CA ILE A 55 0.57 4.26 -19.63
C ILE A 55 1.92 4.98 -19.77
N GLY A 56 2.74 4.92 -18.73
CA GLY A 56 4.04 5.57 -18.65
C GLY A 56 3.99 7.07 -18.35
N THR A 57 2.81 7.63 -18.08
CA THR A 57 2.74 9.05 -17.67
C THR A 57 3.30 9.20 -16.27
N GLU A 58 4.34 10.01 -16.13
CA GLU A 58 4.84 10.45 -14.83
C GLU A 58 3.81 11.33 -14.12
N LEU A 59 3.68 11.16 -12.80
CA LEU A 59 2.80 11.97 -11.98
C LEU A 59 3.53 13.19 -11.43
N THR A 60 2.76 14.24 -11.17
CA THR A 60 3.18 15.50 -10.57
C THR A 60 2.12 15.96 -9.57
N TYR A 61 2.35 17.05 -8.85
CA TYR A 61 1.32 17.73 -8.07
C TYR A 61 0.85 18.98 -8.83
N GLY A 62 -0.44 19.29 -8.74
CA GLY A 62 -1.02 20.46 -9.40
C GLY A 62 -2.39 20.83 -8.84
N ASP A 63 -3.09 21.72 -9.56
CA ASP A 63 -4.40 22.21 -9.13
C ASP A 63 -5.42 21.06 -9.02
N CYS A 64 -5.98 20.91 -7.81
CA CYS A 64 -6.99 19.93 -7.49
C CYS A 64 -8.23 20.01 -8.39
N ASP A 65 -8.63 21.19 -8.86
CA ASP A 65 -9.82 21.28 -9.70
C ASP A 65 -9.63 20.66 -11.10
N SER A 66 -8.39 20.58 -11.56
CA SER A 66 -7.98 19.93 -12.80
C SER A 66 -7.47 18.50 -12.64
N ALA A 67 -7.24 18.07 -11.39
CA ALA A 67 -6.70 16.75 -11.08
C ALA A 67 -7.73 15.64 -11.35
N PRO A 68 -7.26 14.45 -11.76
CA PRO A 68 -8.10 13.30 -12.00
C PRO A 68 -8.66 12.83 -10.67
N THR A 69 -9.70 12.01 -10.77
CA THR A 69 -10.19 11.29 -9.60
C THR A 69 -9.70 9.86 -9.60
N TRP A 70 -9.70 9.28 -8.42
CA TRP A 70 -9.17 7.96 -8.14
C TRP A 70 -10.20 7.12 -7.41
N THR A 71 -10.17 5.81 -7.67
CA THR A 71 -10.74 4.80 -6.80
C THR A 71 -9.65 4.24 -5.90
N VAL A 72 -9.77 4.52 -4.61
CA VAL A 72 -8.83 4.10 -3.56
C VAL A 72 -9.53 3.20 -2.57
N ASN A 73 -8.77 2.44 -1.79
CA ASN A 73 -9.30 1.88 -0.56
C ASN A 73 -9.31 2.98 0.51
N SER A 74 -10.48 3.27 1.08
CA SER A 74 -10.66 4.42 1.98
C SER A 74 -10.77 4.04 3.45
N THR A 75 -10.59 2.77 3.79
CA THR A 75 -10.53 2.32 5.18
C THR A 75 -9.06 2.31 5.61
N ALA A 76 -8.70 2.99 6.70
CA ALA A 76 -7.34 2.88 7.22
C ALA A 76 -6.99 1.41 7.54
N GLY A 77 -5.75 1.02 7.27
CA GLY A 77 -5.28 -0.36 7.38
C GLY A 77 -5.64 -1.25 6.18
N SER A 78 -6.19 -0.71 5.09
CA SER A 78 -6.61 -1.51 3.94
C SER A 78 -5.68 -1.40 2.73
N ILE A 79 -5.57 -2.51 1.98
CA ILE A 79 -4.55 -2.74 0.97
C ILE A 79 -5.16 -2.98 -0.40
N GLY A 80 -4.64 -2.31 -1.42
CA GLY A 80 -5.03 -2.56 -2.80
C GLY A 80 -4.51 -1.52 -3.77
N SER A 81 -4.85 -1.70 -5.04
CA SER A 81 -4.45 -0.78 -6.10
C SER A 81 -5.24 0.52 -6.05
N ILE A 82 -4.55 1.63 -6.26
CA ILE A 82 -5.13 2.95 -6.48
C ILE A 82 -5.36 3.11 -7.97
N ILE A 83 -6.63 3.24 -8.37
CA ILE A 83 -7.06 3.19 -9.77
C ILE A 83 -7.47 4.58 -10.22
N MET A 84 -6.99 5.03 -11.38
CA MET A 84 -7.43 6.28 -11.97
C MET A 84 -8.82 6.12 -12.60
N GLU A 85 -9.71 7.09 -12.38
CA GLU A 85 -11.03 7.13 -12.99
C GLU A 85 -11.00 7.75 -14.41
N PRO A 86 -11.94 7.37 -15.30
CA PRO A 86 -12.97 6.36 -15.10
C PRO A 86 -12.39 4.93 -15.06
N ALA A 87 -12.71 4.16 -14.02
CA ALA A 87 -12.10 2.85 -13.78
C ALA A 87 -12.56 1.75 -14.75
N ASN A 88 -13.57 2.01 -15.59
CA ASN A 88 -14.18 1.06 -16.51
C ASN A 88 -13.64 1.15 -17.96
N ILE A 89 -12.45 1.71 -18.14
CA ILE A 89 -11.74 1.76 -19.42
C ILE A 89 -10.81 0.54 -19.60
N THR A 90 -10.41 0.26 -20.85
CA THR A 90 -9.44 -0.80 -21.15
C THR A 90 -8.25 -0.22 -21.93
N PRO A 91 -7.02 -0.26 -21.39
CA PRO A 91 -6.67 -0.76 -20.05
C PRO A 91 -7.07 0.21 -18.93
N GLN A 92 -7.44 -0.32 -17.77
CA GLN A 92 -7.53 0.46 -16.53
C GLN A 92 -6.11 0.90 -16.12
N LEU A 93 -5.99 2.13 -15.63
CA LEU A 93 -4.72 2.71 -15.19
C LEU A 93 -4.64 2.73 -13.66
N ALA A 94 -3.45 2.43 -13.13
CA ALA A 94 -3.17 2.39 -11.69
C ALA A 94 -1.96 3.25 -11.34
N LEU A 95 -1.92 3.74 -10.10
CA LEU A 95 -0.74 4.33 -9.48
C LEU A 95 0.34 3.25 -9.32
N ASP A 96 1.51 3.54 -9.87
CA ASP A 96 2.63 2.62 -9.94
C ASP A 96 3.89 3.30 -9.40
N ALA A 97 4.61 2.58 -8.53
CA ALA A 97 5.81 3.03 -7.86
C ALA A 97 7.11 2.68 -8.59
N GLY A 98 7.04 2.10 -9.80
CA GLY A 98 8.20 1.54 -10.49
C GLY A 98 8.70 0.25 -9.82
N ASP A 99 9.89 0.27 -9.22
CA ASP A 99 10.40 -0.80 -8.36
C ASP A 99 9.83 -0.70 -6.94
N GLY A 100 9.60 0.51 -6.42
CA GLY A 100 8.98 0.79 -5.12
C GLY A 100 9.85 0.40 -3.92
N THR A 101 11.15 0.18 -4.12
CA THR A 101 12.12 -0.31 -3.12
C THR A 101 13.16 0.73 -2.74
N THR A 102 13.25 1.83 -3.48
CA THR A 102 14.24 2.90 -3.26
C THR A 102 13.57 4.26 -3.07
N ASN A 103 14.32 5.19 -2.46
CA ASN A 103 13.89 6.57 -2.34
C ASN A 103 14.03 7.31 -3.68
N ASN A 104 13.17 8.29 -3.88
CA ASN A 104 13.12 9.21 -5.01
C ASN A 104 12.70 8.57 -6.34
N GLU A 105 12.05 7.41 -6.29
CA GLU A 105 11.49 6.82 -7.50
C GLU A 105 10.22 7.55 -7.92
N LYS A 106 10.10 7.87 -9.21
CA LYS A 106 8.96 8.62 -9.72
C LYS A 106 7.72 7.76 -9.81
N LEU A 107 6.59 8.31 -9.38
CA LEU A 107 5.29 7.66 -9.52
C LEU A 107 4.78 7.81 -10.95
N THR A 108 4.25 6.72 -11.51
CA THR A 108 3.73 6.71 -12.88
C THR A 108 2.32 6.11 -12.95
N LEU A 109 1.63 6.38 -14.05
CA LEU A 109 0.43 5.64 -14.45
C LEU A 109 0.85 4.43 -15.27
N GLN A 110 0.42 3.24 -14.84
CA GLN A 110 0.66 2.01 -15.59
C GLN A 110 -0.63 1.22 -15.79
N LYS A 111 -0.57 0.22 -16.67
CA LYS A 111 -1.66 -0.75 -16.80
C LYS A 111 -1.88 -1.43 -15.44
N SER A 112 -3.10 -1.36 -14.93
CA SER A 112 -3.52 -2.02 -13.71
C SER A 112 -3.25 -3.53 -13.79
N SER A 113 -2.44 -4.01 -12.88
CA SER A 113 -2.08 -5.42 -12.69
C SER A 113 -2.21 -5.74 -11.20
N PRO A 114 -3.43 -6.03 -10.71
CA PRO A 114 -3.69 -6.21 -9.29
C PRO A 114 -2.78 -7.25 -8.65
N GLY A 115 -2.20 -6.91 -7.49
CA GLY A 115 -1.29 -7.76 -6.74
C GLY A 115 0.20 -7.58 -7.08
N LEU A 116 0.54 -6.74 -8.07
CA LEU A 116 1.92 -6.28 -8.22
C LEU A 116 2.33 -5.44 -7.00
N PHE A 117 3.56 -5.67 -6.51
CA PHE A 117 4.13 -4.97 -5.36
C PHE A 117 4.01 -3.45 -5.52
N GLN A 118 4.52 -2.92 -6.63
CA GLN A 118 4.55 -1.49 -6.95
C GLN A 118 3.19 -0.85 -7.24
N GLN A 119 2.10 -1.65 -7.30
CA GLN A 119 0.73 -1.18 -7.48
C GLN A 119 -0.19 -1.60 -6.32
N THR A 120 0.39 -2.01 -5.20
CA THR A 120 -0.36 -2.47 -4.03
C THR A 120 -0.03 -1.57 -2.85
N TRP A 121 -0.98 -0.69 -2.52
CA TRP A 121 -0.81 0.38 -1.56
C TRP A 121 -1.63 0.14 -0.31
N LEU A 122 -1.05 0.43 0.85
CA LEU A 122 -1.72 0.51 2.14
C LEU A 122 -2.11 1.97 2.41
N TYR A 123 -3.38 2.23 2.69
CA TYR A 123 -3.80 3.49 3.29
C TYR A 123 -3.70 3.37 4.81
N THR A 124 -2.83 4.17 5.42
CA THR A 124 -2.45 4.06 6.84
C THR A 124 -3.34 4.92 7.75
N GLU A 125 -3.29 4.67 9.07
CA GLU A 125 -4.07 5.44 10.05
C GLU A 125 -3.63 6.91 10.18
N ASP A 126 -2.39 7.21 9.81
CA ASP A 126 -1.82 8.56 9.84
C ASP A 126 -1.80 9.23 8.44
N ASN A 127 -2.74 8.83 7.58
CA ASN A 127 -3.00 9.43 6.26
C ASN A 127 -1.86 9.33 5.25
N ARG A 128 -0.99 8.32 5.38
CA ARG A 128 0.04 8.00 4.38
C ARG A 128 -0.44 6.91 3.43
N ILE A 129 0.08 6.93 2.21
CA ILE A 129 -0.07 5.87 1.21
C ILE A 129 1.26 5.14 1.11
N ALA A 130 1.30 3.86 1.49
CA ALA A 130 2.55 3.12 1.67
C ALA A 130 2.63 1.82 0.86
N LEU A 131 3.84 1.46 0.43
CA LEU A 131 4.19 0.19 -0.19
C LEU A 131 4.66 -0.78 0.90
N THR A 132 3.76 -1.65 1.33
CA THR A 132 4.06 -2.68 2.35
C THR A 132 4.32 -4.06 1.76
N GLY A 133 4.33 -4.17 0.43
CA GLY A 133 4.35 -5.45 -0.27
C GLY A 133 3.09 -6.30 -0.08
N GLY A 134 1.98 -5.65 0.27
CA GLY A 134 0.69 -6.32 0.46
C GLY A 134 0.46 -6.82 1.89
N ASP A 135 1.38 -6.54 2.82
CA ASP A 135 1.24 -6.91 4.22
C ASP A 135 0.28 -5.97 4.94
N ASN A 136 -0.76 -6.56 5.54
CA ASN A 136 -1.70 -5.86 6.42
C ASN A 136 -1.01 -5.50 7.73
N VAL A 137 -0.40 -4.32 7.76
CA VAL A 137 0.23 -3.75 8.96
C VAL A 137 -0.61 -2.62 9.52
N SER A 138 -0.73 -2.56 10.84
CA SER A 138 -1.45 -1.49 11.55
C SER A 138 -0.65 -0.19 11.62
N SER A 139 0.65 -0.25 11.35
CA SER A 139 1.54 0.92 11.36
C SER A 139 2.67 0.67 10.38
N VAL A 140 2.97 1.67 9.54
CA VAL A 140 4.13 1.60 8.66
C VAL A 140 5.33 2.20 9.40
N THR A 141 6.40 1.41 9.45
CA THR A 141 7.70 1.78 10.00
C THR A 141 8.57 2.40 8.92
N GLU A 142 9.77 2.84 9.30
CA GLU A 142 10.78 3.36 8.39
C GLU A 142 11.34 2.32 7.41
N GLU A 143 10.87 1.07 7.42
CA GLU A 143 11.31 0.06 6.46
C GLU A 143 10.53 0.13 5.13
N TYR A 144 9.37 0.78 5.13
CA TYR A 144 8.50 0.88 3.96
C TYR A 144 8.75 2.14 3.15
N GLN A 145 8.31 2.13 1.89
CA GLN A 145 8.26 3.30 1.04
C GLN A 145 6.86 3.93 1.11
N CYS A 146 6.79 5.24 1.18
CA CYS A 146 5.56 6.03 1.18
C CYS A 146 5.53 6.94 -0.05
N VAL A 147 4.33 7.30 -0.51
CA VAL A 147 4.15 8.45 -1.39
C VAL A 147 4.64 9.69 -0.63
N ASP A 148 5.50 10.46 -1.28
CA ASP A 148 6.17 11.63 -0.72
C ASP A 148 6.13 12.79 -1.71
N HIS A 149 5.80 13.97 -1.21
CA HIS A 149 5.91 15.24 -1.92
C HIS A 149 7.37 15.70 -1.91
N GLY A 150 8.14 15.20 -2.88
CA GLY A 150 9.51 15.62 -3.12
C GLY A 150 9.63 16.95 -3.85
N ASP A 151 10.82 17.53 -3.83
CA ASP A 151 11.12 18.82 -4.50
C ASP A 151 10.87 18.78 -6.02
N ASP A 152 11.07 17.61 -6.63
CA ASP A 152 10.85 17.36 -8.06
C ASP A 152 9.50 16.66 -8.34
N GLY A 153 8.55 16.74 -7.41
CA GLY A 153 7.23 16.12 -7.50
C GLY A 153 7.09 14.79 -6.74
N PRO A 154 5.93 14.10 -6.92
CA PRO A 154 5.60 12.87 -6.23
C PRO A 154 6.65 11.78 -6.47
N GLN A 155 7.06 11.16 -5.38
CA GLN A 155 8.05 10.09 -5.38
C GLN A 155 7.74 9.03 -4.32
N THR A 156 8.42 7.90 -4.39
CA THR A 156 8.59 7.06 -3.21
C THR A 156 9.65 7.66 -2.30
N TYR A 157 9.42 7.61 -1.00
CA TYR A 157 10.46 7.87 -0.02
C TYR A 157 10.24 7.04 1.23
N GLN A 158 11.33 6.68 1.91
CA GLN A 158 11.28 5.96 3.18
C GLN A 158 10.26 6.59 4.11
N CYS A 159 9.28 5.80 4.56
CA CYS A 159 8.21 6.27 5.41
C CYS A 159 8.80 6.84 6.70
N PHE A 160 8.42 8.06 7.08
CA PHE A 160 8.90 8.68 8.32
C PHE A 160 7.74 9.29 9.09
N THR A 161 7.59 8.91 10.36
CA THR A 161 6.49 9.43 11.19
C THR A 161 6.65 10.93 11.40
N GLY A 162 5.60 11.69 11.12
CA GLY A 162 5.61 13.15 11.22
C GLY A 162 6.22 13.87 10.02
N ASN A 163 6.63 13.16 8.96
CA ASN A 163 6.95 13.80 7.68
C ASN A 163 5.66 14.32 7.02
N THR A 164 5.47 15.64 7.03
CA THR A 164 4.29 16.29 6.45
C THR A 164 4.22 16.17 4.93
N ASN A 165 5.32 15.80 4.27
CA ASN A 165 5.34 15.55 2.83
C ASN A 165 4.75 14.19 2.45
N GLN A 166 4.49 13.30 3.41
CA GLN A 166 3.97 11.94 3.15
C GLN A 166 2.49 11.78 3.50
N SER A 167 1.83 12.84 3.95
CA SER A 167 0.40 12.83 4.23
C SER A 167 -0.38 13.26 2.98
N GLU A 168 -1.41 12.49 2.65
CA GLU A 168 -2.23 12.61 1.43
C GLU A 168 -3.74 12.73 1.69
#